data_AF-A0ABD5YLW3-F1
#
_entry.id   AF-A0ABD5YLW3-F1
#
_cell.length_a   1.000
_cell.length_b   1.000
_cell.length_c   1.000
_cell.angle_alpha   90.00
_cell.angle_beta   90.00
_cell.angle_gamma   90.00
#
_symmetry.space_group_name_H-M   'P 1'
#
loop_
_entity.id
_entity.type
_entity.pdbx_description
1 polymer ?
#
loop_
_entity_poly.entity_id
_entity_poly.type
_entity_poly.pdbx_seq_one_letter_code
_entity_poly.pdbx_strand_id
1 'polypeptide(L)'
;MGNYSDEPRDRRGFSAEEHHRIREHLIETARELLFTYRPEKITITDITEPVGIGKGSFYRFFDSKADLYLVLLQREIEEFVEHVRSELSDVDEPRRGSNDYSGATLNLPRKIHSFVGWLSRTTIEN
;
A
#
# COMPACT_ATOMS: atom_id res chain seq x y z
N MET A 1 44.90 2.81 8.13
CA MET A 1 43.59 3.44 8.27
C MET A 1 42.56 2.58 7.55
N GLY A 2 41.87 1.69 8.25
CA GLY A 2 40.74 0.94 7.70
C GLY A 2 39.46 1.63 8.15
N ASN A 3 38.69 2.18 7.21
CA ASN A 3 37.42 2.82 7.53
C ASN A 3 36.37 1.74 7.77
N TYR A 4 35.94 1.66 9.03
CA TYR A 4 34.77 0.96 9.50
C TYR A 4 33.52 1.64 8.93
N SER A 5 33.00 1.09 7.84
CA SER A 5 31.62 1.31 7.40
C SER A 5 30.82 0.01 7.57
N ASP A 6 30.99 -0.65 8.72
CA ASP A 6 30.25 -1.89 9.02
C ASP A 6 29.17 -1.53 10.05
N GLU A 7 28.02 -1.09 9.53
CA GLU A 7 26.79 -1.04 10.31
C GLU A 7 26.46 -2.46 10.82
N PRO A 8 25.83 -2.61 12.00
CA PRO A 8 25.60 -3.91 12.59
C PRO A 8 24.69 -4.75 11.70
N ARG A 9 25.31 -5.68 10.95
CA ARG A 9 24.60 -6.73 10.22
C ARG A 9 23.99 -7.69 11.25
N ASP A 10 22.67 -7.71 11.32
CA ASP A 10 21.95 -8.87 11.88
C ASP A 10 22.50 -10.14 11.20
N ARG A 11 22.65 -11.23 11.95
CA ARG A 11 23.53 -12.36 11.58
C ARG A 11 23.18 -13.09 10.27
N ARG A 12 22.07 -12.68 9.59
CA ARG A 12 21.67 -13.04 8.22
C ARG A 12 20.94 -11.87 7.50
N GLY A 13 21.18 -10.62 7.89
CA GLY A 13 20.20 -9.53 7.78
C GLY A 13 20.58 -8.39 6.86
N PHE A 14 19.59 -7.95 6.08
CA PHE A 14 19.61 -6.75 5.24
C PHE A 14 20.07 -5.52 6.05
N SER A 15 20.83 -4.61 5.43
CA SER A 15 21.08 -3.28 6.03
C SER A 15 19.77 -2.51 6.19
N ALA A 16 19.77 -1.40 6.93
CA ALA A 16 18.56 -0.59 7.08
C ALA A 16 18.05 -0.09 5.70
N GLU A 17 18.97 0.34 4.84
CA GLU A 17 18.68 0.80 3.48
C GLU A 17 18.14 -0.34 2.62
N GLU A 18 18.76 -1.51 2.69
CA GLU A 18 18.32 -2.66 1.93
C GLU A 18 16.96 -3.17 2.41
N HIS A 19 16.74 -3.16 3.72
CA HIS A 19 15.46 -3.51 4.31
C HIS A 19 14.36 -2.55 3.82
N HIS A 20 14.63 -1.24 3.82
CA HIS A 20 13.70 -0.25 3.31
C HIS A 20 13.43 -0.44 1.81
N ARG A 21 14.47 -0.60 0.98
CA ARG A 21 14.32 -0.83 -0.47
C ARG A 21 13.50 -2.08 -0.77
N ILE A 22 13.76 -3.20 -0.08
CA ILE A 22 13.01 -4.44 -0.30
C ILE A 22 11.56 -4.26 0.13
N ARG A 23 11.31 -3.60 1.27
CA ARG A 23 9.96 -3.29 1.74
C ARG A 23 9.17 -2.49 0.69
N GLU A 24 9.76 -1.44 0.12
CA GLU A 24 9.11 -0.64 -0.93
C GLU A 24 8.83 -1.47 -2.18
N HIS A 25 9.77 -2.29 -2.65
CA HIS A 25 9.54 -3.15 -3.82
C HIS A 25 8.41 -4.17 -3.58
N LEU A 26 8.31 -4.74 -2.38
CA LEU A 26 7.20 -5.64 -2.04
C LEU A 26 5.84 -4.93 -2.12
N ILE A 27 5.76 -3.67 -1.65
CA ILE A 27 4.53 -2.86 -1.73
C ILE A 27 4.17 -2.56 -3.18
N GLU A 28 5.15 -2.15 -3.99
CA GLU A 28 4.92 -1.80 -5.40
C GLU A 28 4.52 -3.02 -6.24
N THR A 29 5.22 -4.15 -6.08
CA THR A 29 4.84 -5.40 -6.76
C THR A 29 3.42 -5.84 -6.38
N ALA A 30 3.04 -5.71 -5.11
CA ALA A 30 1.67 -6.03 -4.70
C ALA A 30 0.63 -5.07 -5.29
N ARG A 31 0.94 -3.77 -5.41
CA ARG A 31 0.11 -2.77 -6.07
C ARG A 31 -0.15 -3.14 -7.54
N GLU A 32 0.89 -3.46 -8.28
CA GLU A 32 0.79 -3.90 -9.69
C GLU A 32 -0.06 -5.17 -9.85
N LEU A 33 0.16 -6.16 -8.98
CA LEU A 33 -0.60 -7.40 -8.99
C LEU A 33 -2.08 -7.18 -8.66
N LEU A 34 -2.39 -6.31 -7.70
CA LEU A 34 -3.77 -5.96 -7.35
C LEU A 34 -4.48 -5.13 -8.44
N PHE A 35 -3.73 -4.46 -9.32
CA PHE A 35 -4.32 -3.84 -10.50
C PHE A 35 -4.81 -4.87 -11.53
N THR A 36 -4.26 -6.08 -11.51
CA THR A 36 -4.48 -7.09 -12.55
C THR A 36 -5.32 -8.27 -12.06
N TYR A 37 -5.13 -8.68 -10.80
CA TYR A 37 -5.69 -9.90 -10.23
C TYR A 37 -6.50 -9.62 -8.97
N ARG A 38 -7.37 -10.58 -8.62
CA ARG A 38 -8.07 -10.56 -7.34
C ARG A 38 -7.09 -10.92 -6.19
N PRO A 39 -7.23 -10.33 -4.99
CA PRO A 39 -6.33 -10.57 -3.87
C PRO A 39 -6.15 -12.05 -3.50
N GLU A 40 -7.21 -12.85 -3.63
CA GLU A 40 -7.20 -14.29 -3.31
C GLU A 40 -6.37 -15.11 -4.28
N LYS A 41 -6.12 -14.59 -5.49
CA LYS A 41 -5.30 -15.24 -6.53
C LYS A 41 -3.82 -14.94 -6.41
N ILE A 42 -3.44 -13.90 -5.64
CA ILE A 42 -2.06 -13.49 -5.45
C ILE A 42 -1.45 -14.27 -4.29
N THR A 43 -0.34 -14.96 -4.50
CA THR A 43 0.42 -15.65 -3.46
C THR A 43 1.56 -14.78 -2.93
N ILE A 44 2.12 -15.15 -1.77
CA ILE A 44 3.33 -14.48 -1.27
C ILE A 44 4.49 -14.67 -2.26
N THR A 45 4.57 -15.83 -2.93
CA THR A 45 5.62 -16.10 -3.92
C THR A 45 5.53 -15.14 -5.10
N ASP A 46 4.32 -14.88 -5.61
CA ASP A 46 4.11 -13.95 -6.72
C ASP A 46 4.60 -12.53 -6.39
N ILE A 47 4.54 -12.14 -5.11
CA ILE A 47 5.05 -10.84 -4.63
C ILE A 47 6.57 -10.89 -4.42
N THR A 48 7.12 -11.99 -3.89
CA THR A 48 8.53 -12.05 -3.50
C THR A 48 9.49 -12.39 -4.64
N GLU A 49 9.03 -13.15 -5.64
CA GLU A 49 9.86 -13.61 -6.76
C GLU A 49 10.40 -12.45 -7.60
N PRO A 50 9.58 -11.46 -8.02
CA PRO A 50 10.08 -10.28 -8.75
C PRO A 50 11.06 -9.43 -7.93
N VAL A 51 10.94 -9.44 -6.60
CA VAL A 51 11.80 -8.69 -5.66
C VAL A 51 13.11 -9.44 -5.37
N GLY A 52 13.23 -10.70 -5.78
CA GLY A 52 14.44 -11.50 -5.60
C GLY A 52 14.65 -12.00 -4.17
N ILE A 53 13.57 -12.12 -3.37
CA ILE A 53 13.65 -12.69 -2.01
C ILE A 53 12.87 -14.00 -1.92
N GLY A 54 13.27 -14.88 -1.01
CA GLY A 54 12.52 -16.11 -0.73
C GLY A 54 11.25 -15.82 0.08
N LYS A 55 10.22 -16.67 -0.08
CA LYS A 55 8.97 -16.61 0.70
C LYS A 55 9.19 -16.54 2.21
N GLY A 56 10.21 -17.23 2.75
CA GLY A 56 10.55 -17.16 4.18
C GLY A 56 11.05 -15.78 4.62
N SER A 57 11.73 -15.05 3.72
CA SER A 57 12.22 -13.69 3.98
C SER A 57 11.10 -12.65 4.01
N PHE A 58 9.97 -12.91 3.35
CA PHE A 58 8.79 -12.04 3.38
C PHE A 58 8.38 -11.69 4.80
N TYR A 59 8.36 -12.68 5.69
CA TYR A 59 7.94 -12.53 7.08
C TYR A 59 8.89 -11.72 7.96
N ARG A 60 10.01 -11.24 7.39
CA ARG A 60 10.86 -10.24 8.04
C ARG A 60 10.35 -8.81 7.80
N PHE A 61 9.52 -8.61 6.78
CA PHE A 61 9.00 -7.32 6.36
C PHE A 61 7.53 -7.14 6.74
N PHE A 62 6.72 -8.20 6.64
CA PHE A 62 5.29 -8.16 6.93
C PHE A 62 4.86 -9.46 7.60
N ASP A 63 4.00 -9.36 8.62
CA ASP A 63 3.52 -10.55 9.35
C ASP A 63 2.59 -11.41 8.49
N SER A 64 1.93 -10.80 7.50
CA SER A 64 1.05 -11.49 6.57
C SER A 64 0.88 -10.72 5.26
N LYS A 65 0.28 -11.38 4.26
CA LYS A 65 -0.14 -10.72 3.01
C LYS A 65 -1.18 -9.62 3.27
N ALA A 66 -2.03 -9.78 4.29
CA ALA A 66 -3.03 -8.78 4.66
C ALA A 66 -2.37 -7.53 5.25
N ASP A 67 -1.34 -7.69 6.08
CA ASP A 67 -0.56 -6.58 6.64
C ASP A 67 0.07 -5.71 5.54
N LEU A 68 0.67 -6.36 4.53
CA LEU A 68 1.16 -5.66 3.34
C LEU A 68 0.05 -4.88 2.63
N TYR A 69 -1.11 -5.49 2.41
CA TYR A 69 -2.23 -4.83 1.73
C TYR A 69 -2.81 -3.65 2.52
N LEU A 70 -2.82 -3.72 3.86
CA LEU A 70 -3.24 -2.60 4.70
C LEU A 70 -2.30 -1.41 4.55
N VAL A 71 -0.98 -1.65 4.56
CA VAL A 71 0.03 -0.60 4.34
C VAL A 71 -0.14 0.03 2.96
N LEU A 72 -0.31 -0.79 1.92
CA LEU A 72 -0.58 -0.30 0.57
C LEU A 72 -1.85 0.56 0.52
N LEU A 73 -2.95 0.10 1.13
CA LEU A 73 -4.20 0.86 1.16
C LEU A 73 -4.07 2.20 1.86
N GLN A 74 -3.38 2.23 2.99
CA GLN A 74 -3.16 3.46 3.73
C GLN A 74 -2.46 4.48 2.84
N ARG A 75 -1.41 4.06 2.13
CA ARG A 75 -0.69 4.91 1.18
C ARG A 75 -1.59 5.41 0.04
N GLU A 76 -2.40 4.53 -0.56
CA GLU A 76 -3.34 4.92 -1.62
C GLU A 76 -4.40 5.93 -1.14
N ILE A 77 -4.90 5.77 0.09
CA ILE A 77 -5.87 6.68 0.69
C ILE A 77 -5.22 8.04 0.95
N GLU A 78 -4.01 8.06 1.50
CA GLU A 78 -3.25 9.30 1.75
C GLU A 78 -2.96 10.03 0.43
N GLU A 79 -2.48 9.34 -0.60
CA GLU A 79 -2.25 9.89 -1.94
C GLU A 79 -3.55 10.42 -2.56
N PHE A 80 -4.66 9.70 -2.42
CA PHE A 80 -5.98 10.14 -2.91
C PHE A 80 -6.49 11.39 -2.18
N VAL A 81 -6.39 11.43 -0.84
CA VAL A 81 -6.83 12.57 -0.03
C VAL A 81 -6.04 13.82 -0.39
N GLU A 82 -4.72 13.71 -0.56
CA GLU A 82 -3.90 14.85 -0.98
C GLU A 82 -4.23 15.32 -2.40
N HIS A 83 -4.49 14.40 -3.33
CA HIS A 83 -4.94 14.77 -4.68
C HIS A 83 -6.29 15.49 -4.68
N VAL A 84 -7.27 15.00 -3.89
CA VAL A 84 -8.56 15.69 -3.73
C VAL A 84 -8.37 17.06 -3.08
N ARG A 85 -7.49 17.17 -2.09
CA ARG A 85 -7.21 18.43 -1.40
C ARG A 85 -6.58 19.46 -2.33
N SER A 86 -5.65 19.07 -3.20
CA SER A 86 -5.01 19.97 -4.16
C SER A 86 -5.99 20.50 -5.20
N GLU A 87 -6.91 19.65 -5.69
CA GLU A 87 -7.94 20.06 -6.65
C GLU A 87 -9.00 20.97 -6.00
N LEU A 88 -9.31 20.79 -4.71
CA LEU A 88 -10.25 21.64 -3.98
C LEU A 88 -9.65 22.97 -3.52
N SER A 89 -8.32 23.06 -3.36
CA SER A 89 -7.66 24.33 -3.02
C SER A 89 -7.69 25.38 -4.14
N ASP A 90 -8.08 25.01 -5.36
CA ASP A 90 -8.36 25.96 -6.46
C ASP A 90 -9.79 26.52 -6.43
N VAL A 91 -10.64 26.11 -5.47
CA VAL A 91 -12.01 26.61 -5.29
C VAL A 91 -12.10 27.53 -4.08
N ASP A 92 -11.44 28.69 -4.15
CA ASP A 92 -11.71 29.81 -3.25
C ASP A 92 -12.97 30.57 -3.72
N GLU A 93 -14.16 30.08 -3.37
CA GLU A 93 -15.31 30.95 -3.08
C GLU A 93 -16.35 30.21 -2.23
N PRO A 94 -16.69 30.68 -1.01
CA PRO A 94 -17.70 30.03 -0.17
C PRO A 94 -19.10 30.40 -0.67
N ARG A 95 -19.62 29.66 -1.67
CA ARG A 95 -21.04 29.76 -2.02
C ARG A 95 -21.88 29.01 -0.98
N ARG A 96 -22.34 29.81 -0.02
CA ARG A 96 -23.48 29.64 0.88
C ARG A 96 -24.55 28.68 0.34
N GLY A 97 -24.61 27.49 0.95
CA GLY A 97 -25.84 26.73 1.21
C GLY A 97 -26.54 26.06 0.03
N SER A 98 -26.31 24.77 -0.14
CA SER A 98 -27.38 23.78 -0.32
C SER A 98 -26.81 22.39 -0.13
N ASN A 99 -27.55 21.57 0.62
CA ASN A 99 -27.27 20.17 0.90
C ASN A 99 -27.32 19.37 -0.42
N ASP A 100 -26.20 19.31 -1.13
CA ASP A 100 -26.07 18.49 -2.33
C ASP A 100 -24.65 17.92 -2.43
N TYR A 101 -24.44 16.77 -1.79
CA TYR A 101 -23.20 15.98 -1.90
C TYR A 101 -23.16 15.13 -3.19
N SER A 102 -23.78 15.58 -4.28
CA SER A 102 -23.86 14.80 -5.54
C SER A 102 -22.67 15.02 -6.50
N GLY A 103 -21.75 15.94 -6.18
CA GLY A 103 -20.64 16.31 -7.08
C GLY A 103 -19.27 15.71 -6.73
N ALA A 104 -19.13 15.07 -5.57
CA ALA A 104 -17.88 14.44 -5.14
C ALA A 104 -18.03 12.92 -5.08
N THR A 105 -18.70 12.33 -6.08
CA THR A 105 -18.54 10.90 -6.39
C THR A 105 -17.13 10.69 -6.90
N LEU A 106 -16.19 10.69 -5.95
CA LEU A 106 -15.07 9.80 -5.85
C LEU A 106 -14.54 9.38 -7.22
N ASN A 107 -13.57 10.13 -7.75
CA ASN A 107 -12.58 9.57 -8.64
C ASN A 107 -11.62 8.66 -7.84
N LEU A 108 -12.17 7.87 -6.91
CA LEU A 108 -11.49 6.70 -6.38
C LEU A 108 -11.33 5.80 -7.60
N PRO A 109 -10.11 5.40 -8.00
CA PRO A 109 -9.97 4.41 -9.06
C PRO A 109 -10.92 3.26 -8.71
N ARG A 110 -11.79 2.92 -9.65
CA ARG A 110 -12.96 2.00 -9.53
C ARG A 110 -12.70 0.68 -8.77
N LYS A 111 -11.43 0.38 -8.53
CA LYS A 111 -10.84 -0.77 -7.85
C LYS A 111 -10.79 -0.64 -6.32
N ILE A 112 -10.61 0.56 -5.74
CA ILE A 112 -10.66 0.75 -4.27
C ILE A 112 -12.06 0.44 -3.74
N HIS A 113 -13.11 0.81 -4.48
CA HIS A 113 -14.50 0.44 -4.16
C HIS A 113 -14.73 -1.09 -4.12
N SER A 114 -14.01 -1.86 -4.94
CA SER A 114 -14.11 -3.33 -4.96
C SER A 114 -13.37 -4.00 -3.79
N PHE A 115 -12.29 -3.37 -3.29
CA PHE A 115 -11.50 -3.90 -2.17
C PHE A 115 -12.01 -3.44 -0.80
N VAL A 116 -12.48 -2.18 -0.68
CA VAL A 116 -13.20 -1.70 0.52
C VAL A 116 -14.51 -2.48 0.70
N GLY A 117 -15.23 -2.78 -0.40
CA GLY A 117 -16.41 -3.66 -0.37
C GLY A 117 -16.11 -5.14 -0.03
N TRP A 118 -14.84 -5.55 -0.02
CA TRP A 118 -14.37 -6.85 0.49
C TRP A 118 -13.98 -6.74 1.98
N LEU A 119 -13.27 -5.69 2.41
CA LEU A 119 -12.93 -5.43 3.82
C LEU A 119 -14.18 -5.30 4.73
N SER A 120 -15.23 -4.64 4.25
CA SER A 120 -16.49 -4.53 4.99
C SER A 120 -17.23 -5.86 5.16
N ARG A 121 -16.88 -6.89 4.37
CA ARG A 121 -17.47 -8.23 4.45
C ARG A 121 -16.70 -9.17 5.39
N THR A 122 -15.42 -8.93 5.63
CA THR A 122 -14.58 -9.76 6.53
C THR A 122 -14.71 -9.40 8.01
N THR A 123 -15.29 -8.24 8.35
CA THR A 123 -15.47 -7.80 9.75
C THR A 123 -16.82 -8.22 10.34
N ILE A 124 -17.69 -8.89 9.59
CA ILE A 124 -18.96 -9.47 10.07
C ILE A 124 -18.87 -11.00 10.08
N GLU A 125 -17.74 -11.57 10.49
CA GLU A 125 -17.67 -12.97 10.94
C GLU A 125 -16.70 -13.04 12.12
N ASN A 126 -17.17 -12.54 13.27
CA ASN A 126 -16.77 -13.04 14.59
C ASN A 126 -17.92 -12.89 15.58
#